data_AF-A0A7K2N4H3-F1
#
_entry.id   AF-A0A7K2N4H3-F1
#
_cell.length_a   1.000
_cell.length_b   1.000
_cell.length_c   1.000
_cell.angle_alpha   90.00
_cell.angle_beta   90.00
_cell.angle_gamma   90.00
#
_symmetry.space_group_name_H-M   'P 1'
#
loop_
_entity.id
_entity.type
_entity.pdbx_description
1 polymer ?
#
loop_
_entity_poly.entity_id
_entity_poly.type
_entity_poly.pdbx_seq_one_letter_code
_entity_poly.pdbx_strand_id
1 'polypeptide(L)'
;MQRNGGRRGKAGGQDAETVEEVLDELFTTPPPAFVARREERAAAARTAGRKEDARRIHTARRPTLAAWAANLLAHSRPEETRRFLELGQALRQAHRTLDPAGLKELSAQRRRVVAALSRQAAQLAGEAGHRLSQAAQREVESTLRAVLADPDAADAWARGRLEVSLTPPSAFPSGSAAPQPSRA
;
A
#
# COMPACT_ATOMS: atom_id res chain seq x y z
N MET A 1 -63.55 5.18 -12.70
CA MET A 1 -62.71 4.01 -13.05
C MET A 1 -61.30 4.55 -13.28
N GLN A 2 -60.38 4.42 -12.31
CA GLN A 2 -59.38 3.33 -12.25
C GLN A 2 -58.57 3.30 -13.56
N ARG A 3 -57.27 3.61 -13.61
CA ARG A 3 -56.20 3.03 -12.79
C ARG A 3 -54.84 3.68 -13.11
N ASN A 4 -53.99 3.70 -12.08
CA ASN A 4 -52.54 3.47 -12.08
C ASN A 4 -51.63 4.36 -12.95
N GLY A 5 -50.52 4.86 -12.46
CA GLY A 5 -49.74 4.37 -11.33
C GLY A 5 -48.27 4.52 -11.68
N GLY A 6 -47.47 4.88 -10.69
CA GLY A 6 -46.09 5.30 -10.79
C GLY A 6 -45.21 4.56 -11.80
N ARG A 7 -44.45 5.36 -12.56
CA ARG A 7 -43.05 5.06 -12.84
C ARG A 7 -42.19 6.16 -12.21
N ARG A 8 -42.16 6.16 -10.88
CA ARG A 8 -40.94 6.51 -10.14
C ARG A 8 -40.07 5.25 -10.12
N GLY A 9 -38.82 5.38 -10.52
CA GLY A 9 -37.79 4.37 -10.26
C GLY A 9 -37.05 3.87 -11.49
N LYS A 10 -36.04 4.61 -11.93
CA LYS A 10 -34.62 4.19 -11.91
C LYS A 10 -33.79 5.18 -12.74
N ALA A 11 -33.38 6.27 -12.08
CA ALA A 11 -32.24 7.09 -12.50
C ALA A 11 -31.35 7.30 -11.26
N GLY A 12 -30.83 6.21 -10.72
CA GLY A 12 -30.05 6.21 -9.46
C GLY A 12 -29.16 4.98 -9.37
N GLY A 13 -28.47 4.65 -10.45
CA GLY A 13 -27.64 3.45 -10.56
C GLY A 13 -26.24 3.70 -11.11
N GLN A 14 -25.84 4.96 -11.23
CA GLN A 14 -24.48 5.37 -11.58
C GLN A 14 -24.11 6.42 -10.51
N ASP A 15 -22.93 6.29 -9.91
CA ASP A 15 -22.28 7.25 -8.98
C ASP A 15 -22.48 7.06 -7.46
N ALA A 16 -22.87 5.87 -6.99
CA ALA A 16 -22.67 5.55 -5.57
C ALA A 16 -21.23 5.08 -5.35
N GLU A 17 -20.32 6.01 -5.07
CA GLU A 17 -18.93 5.74 -4.67
C GLU A 17 -18.89 4.69 -3.55
N THR A 18 -18.25 3.56 -3.85
CA THR A 18 -18.08 2.43 -2.92
C THR A 18 -17.19 2.85 -1.75
N VAL A 19 -17.34 2.19 -0.60
CA VAL A 19 -16.47 2.50 0.55
C VAL A 19 -15.00 2.18 0.26
N GLU A 20 -14.74 1.23 -0.63
CA GLU A 20 -13.41 0.90 -1.12
C GLU A 20 -12.80 2.07 -1.89
N GLU A 21 -13.51 2.66 -2.84
CA GLU A 21 -13.05 3.84 -3.60
C GLU A 21 -12.80 5.04 -2.66
N VAL A 22 -13.68 5.25 -1.68
CA VAL A 22 -13.47 6.29 -0.65
C VAL A 22 -12.18 6.05 0.14
N LEU A 23 -11.89 4.80 0.50
CA LEU A 23 -10.67 4.47 1.22
C LEU A 23 -9.43 4.66 0.34
N ASP A 24 -9.47 4.30 -0.94
CA ASP A 24 -8.36 4.55 -1.87
C ASP A 24 -8.08 6.05 -2.03
N GLU A 25 -9.13 6.87 -2.09
CA GLU A 25 -8.99 8.32 -2.08
C GLU A 25 -8.38 8.84 -0.77
N LEU A 26 -8.82 8.31 0.39
CA LEU A 26 -8.27 8.73 1.68
C LEU A 26 -6.79 8.40 1.81
N PHE A 27 -6.36 7.21 1.38
CA PHE A 27 -4.96 6.79 1.48
C PHE A 27 -4.05 7.41 0.40
N THR A 28 -4.63 8.06 -0.61
CA THR A 28 -3.91 8.93 -1.58
C THR A 28 -3.96 10.42 -1.20
N THR A 29 -4.85 10.81 -0.28
CA THR A 29 -4.90 12.16 0.30
C THR A 29 -3.67 12.43 1.18
N PRO A 30 -3.00 13.60 1.07
CA PRO A 30 -1.85 13.92 1.91
C PRO A 30 -2.13 13.82 3.41
N PRO A 31 -1.16 13.36 4.24
CA PRO A 31 -1.38 13.18 5.67
C PRO A 31 -1.93 14.40 6.42
N PRO A 32 -1.52 15.65 6.12
CA PRO A 32 -2.10 16.83 6.77
C PRO A 32 -3.61 17.01 6.49
N ALA A 33 -4.09 16.62 5.30
CA ALA A 33 -5.49 16.75 4.89
C ALA A 33 -6.34 15.51 5.23
N PHE A 34 -5.71 14.38 5.55
CA PHE A 34 -6.36 13.09 5.75
C PHE A 34 -7.53 13.13 6.74
N VAL A 35 -7.34 13.72 7.93
CA VAL A 35 -8.38 13.71 8.97
C VAL A 35 -9.60 14.50 8.55
N ALA A 36 -9.40 15.69 7.96
CA ALA A 36 -10.49 16.51 7.46
C ALA A 36 -11.28 15.76 6.38
N ARG A 37 -10.58 15.16 5.41
CA ARG A 37 -11.21 14.39 4.33
C ARG A 37 -11.95 13.16 4.86
N ARG A 38 -11.38 12.46 5.85
CA ARG A 38 -12.02 11.29 6.50
C ARG A 38 -13.34 11.66 7.16
N GLU A 39 -13.38 12.76 7.91
CA GLU A 39 -14.61 13.19 8.58
C GLU A 39 -15.69 13.62 7.59
N GLU A 40 -15.30 14.34 6.52
CA GLU A 40 -16.20 14.72 5.42
C GLU A 40 -16.82 13.47 4.77
N ARG A 41 -16.00 12.50 4.40
CA ARG A 41 -16.45 11.25 3.75
C ARG A 41 -17.30 10.39 4.68
N ALA A 42 -16.93 10.29 5.96
CA ALA A 42 -17.73 9.57 6.95
C ALA A 42 -19.09 10.26 7.18
N ALA A 43 -19.16 11.59 7.22
CA ALA A 43 -20.41 12.34 7.32
C ALA A 43 -21.30 12.13 6.08
N ALA A 44 -20.72 12.19 4.88
CA ALA A 44 -21.45 11.94 3.64
C ALA A 44 -22.06 10.52 3.61
N ALA A 45 -21.30 9.50 4.02
CA ALA A 45 -21.80 8.12 4.12
C ALA A 45 -22.95 7.98 5.14
N ARG A 46 -22.89 8.69 6.29
CA ARG A 46 -23.99 8.72 7.27
C ARG A 46 -25.25 9.35 6.69
N THR A 47 -25.13 10.49 6.01
CA THR A 47 -26.25 11.18 5.35
C THR A 47 -26.88 10.31 4.26
N ALA A 48 -26.08 9.50 3.58
CA ALA A 48 -26.55 8.52 2.59
C ALA A 48 -27.14 7.23 3.20
N GLY A 49 -27.25 7.13 4.53
CA GLY A 49 -27.78 5.95 5.23
C GLY A 49 -26.82 4.76 5.30
N ARG A 50 -25.57 4.90 4.84
CA ARG A 50 -24.54 3.85 4.81
C ARG A 50 -23.74 3.83 6.10
N LYS A 51 -24.39 3.42 7.20
CA LYS A 51 -23.81 3.48 8.56
C LYS A 51 -22.53 2.66 8.72
N GLU A 52 -22.46 1.46 8.13
CA GLU A 52 -21.27 0.61 8.24
C GLU A 52 -20.10 1.19 7.43
N ASP A 53 -20.37 1.71 6.22
CA ASP A 53 -19.35 2.40 5.41
C ASP A 53 -18.77 3.60 6.18
N ALA A 54 -19.64 4.42 6.78
CA ALA A 54 -19.21 5.55 7.59
C ALA A 54 -18.32 5.14 8.77
N ARG A 55 -18.64 4.00 9.41
CA ARG A 55 -17.82 3.44 10.49
C ARG A 55 -16.45 3.01 9.96
N ARG A 56 -16.40 2.27 8.86
CA ARG A 56 -15.14 1.83 8.21
C ARG A 56 -14.27 3.02 7.86
N ILE A 57 -14.85 4.05 7.22
CA ILE A 57 -14.15 5.29 6.87
C ILE A 57 -13.60 5.97 8.12
N HIS A 58 -14.42 6.16 9.15
CA HIS A 58 -14.02 6.85 10.37
C HIS A 58 -12.91 6.11 11.14
N THR A 59 -12.87 4.78 11.06
CA THR A 59 -11.81 3.97 11.69
C THR A 59 -10.48 3.98 10.93
N ALA A 60 -10.44 4.46 9.68
CA ALA A 60 -9.21 4.56 8.91
C ALA A 60 -8.22 5.51 9.61
N ARG A 61 -6.98 5.04 9.79
CA ARG A 61 -5.93 5.82 10.44
C ARG A 61 -5.11 6.59 9.42
N ARG A 62 -4.67 7.77 9.84
CA ARG A 62 -3.80 8.61 9.02
C ARG A 62 -2.48 7.89 8.74
N PRO A 63 -2.07 7.73 7.47
CA PRO A 63 -0.80 7.13 7.14
C PRO A 63 0.38 8.03 7.56
N THR A 64 1.53 7.43 7.83
CA THR A 64 2.79 8.19 7.90
C THR A 64 3.14 8.77 6.53
N LEU A 65 4.01 9.78 6.49
CA LEU A 65 4.41 10.40 5.22
C LEU A 65 5.07 9.40 4.26
N ALA A 66 5.88 8.47 4.78
CA ALA A 66 6.50 7.41 4.00
C ALA A 66 5.48 6.39 3.49
N ALA A 67 4.53 5.96 4.34
CA ALA A 67 3.47 5.04 3.94
C ALA A 67 2.56 5.66 2.86
N TRP A 68 2.18 6.92 3.03
CA TRP A 68 1.41 7.66 2.03
C TRP A 68 2.15 7.76 0.69
N ALA A 69 3.44 8.08 0.68
CA ALA A 69 4.22 8.14 -0.56
C ALA A 69 4.31 6.78 -1.26
N ALA A 70 4.41 5.69 -0.50
CA ALA A 70 4.36 4.33 -1.05
C ALA A 70 2.97 4.00 -1.61
N ASN A 71 1.89 4.40 -0.94
CA ASN A 71 0.51 4.24 -1.42
C ASN A 71 0.27 5.05 -2.71
N LEU A 72 0.79 6.28 -2.78
CA LEU A 72 0.68 7.14 -3.94
C LEU A 72 1.36 6.51 -5.16
N LEU A 73 2.55 5.92 -4.99
CA LEU A 73 3.22 5.16 -6.05
C LEU A 73 2.35 3.98 -6.53
N ALA A 74 1.75 3.22 -5.61
CA ALA A 74 0.90 2.08 -5.95
C ALA A 74 -0.30 2.50 -6.82
N HIS A 75 -0.96 3.60 -6.48
CA HIS A 75 -2.13 4.11 -7.18
C HIS A 75 -1.81 4.86 -8.47
N SER A 76 -0.75 5.66 -8.50
CA SER A 76 -0.41 6.49 -9.67
C SER A 76 0.31 5.70 -10.77
N ARG A 77 0.92 4.56 -10.45
CA ARG A 77 1.72 3.75 -11.39
C ARG A 77 1.36 2.26 -11.33
N PRO A 78 0.12 1.87 -11.66
CA PRO A 78 -0.34 0.48 -11.49
C PRO A 78 0.49 -0.54 -12.27
N GLU A 79 0.90 -0.21 -13.50
CA GLU A 79 1.74 -1.09 -14.33
C GLU A 79 3.17 -1.26 -13.78
N GLU A 80 3.70 -0.23 -13.13
CA GLU A 80 5.03 -0.28 -12.52
C GLU A 80 4.99 -1.07 -11.20
N THR A 81 3.95 -0.85 -10.41
CA THR A 81 3.63 -1.64 -9.21
C THR A 81 3.49 -3.12 -9.54
N ARG A 82 2.70 -3.45 -10.57
CA ARG A 82 2.55 -4.84 -11.04
C ARG A 82 3.89 -5.48 -11.41
N ARG A 83 4.70 -4.83 -12.24
CA ARG A 83 6.02 -5.35 -12.63
C ARG A 83 6.95 -5.53 -11.42
N PHE A 84 6.86 -4.66 -10.43
CA PHE A 84 7.65 -4.79 -9.19
C PHE A 84 7.19 -5.97 -8.33
N LEU A 85 5.89 -6.23 -8.25
CA LEU A 85 5.34 -7.40 -7.55
C LEU A 85 5.75 -8.71 -8.24
N GLU A 86 5.68 -8.77 -9.57
CA GLU A 86 6.14 -9.89 -10.39
C GLU A 86 7.64 -10.15 -10.18
N LEU A 87 8.45 -9.07 -10.12
CA LEU A 87 9.86 -9.17 -9.77
C LEU A 87 10.05 -9.78 -8.37
N GLY A 88 9.30 -9.32 -7.36
CA GLY A 88 9.34 -9.88 -6.00
C GLY A 88 9.05 -11.37 -5.97
N GLN A 89 8.05 -11.82 -6.72
CA GLN A 89 7.72 -13.24 -6.86
C GLN A 89 8.88 -14.03 -7.49
N ALA A 90 9.43 -13.55 -8.61
CA ALA A 90 10.55 -14.20 -9.28
C ALA A 90 11.81 -14.27 -8.39
N LEU A 91 12.10 -13.19 -7.65
CA LEU A 91 13.20 -13.13 -6.69
C LEU A 91 13.05 -14.18 -5.58
N ARG A 92 11.86 -14.27 -4.96
CA ARG A 92 11.61 -15.26 -3.89
C ARG A 92 11.75 -16.70 -4.39
N GLN A 93 11.36 -16.96 -5.64
CA GLN A 93 11.54 -18.29 -6.25
C GLN A 93 13.03 -18.59 -6.53
N ALA A 94 13.76 -17.62 -7.07
CA ALA A 94 15.17 -17.77 -7.42
C ALA A 94 16.09 -17.89 -6.19
N HIS A 95 15.74 -17.24 -5.07
CA HIS A 95 16.49 -17.34 -3.81
C HIS A 95 16.60 -18.78 -3.26
N ARG A 96 15.75 -19.71 -3.72
CA ARG A 96 15.82 -21.13 -3.33
C ARG A 96 16.84 -21.95 -4.14
N THR A 97 17.30 -21.45 -5.28
CA THR A 97 18.06 -22.24 -6.26
C THR A 97 19.40 -21.64 -6.66
N LEU A 98 19.69 -20.40 -6.27
CA LEU A 98 20.89 -19.66 -6.71
C LEU A 98 22.13 -19.93 -5.86
N ASP A 99 23.28 -19.87 -6.53
CA ASP A 99 24.61 -19.91 -5.92
C ASP A 99 25.04 -18.52 -5.37
N PRO A 100 26.16 -18.43 -4.63
CA PRO A 100 26.62 -17.18 -4.04
C PRO A 100 26.90 -16.04 -5.04
N ALA A 101 27.32 -16.37 -6.27
CA ALA A 101 27.61 -15.37 -7.32
C ALA A 101 26.32 -14.76 -7.88
N GLY A 102 25.33 -15.59 -8.20
CA GLY A 102 24.01 -15.14 -8.63
C GLY A 102 23.29 -14.30 -7.57
N LEU A 103 23.44 -14.65 -6.29
CA LEU A 103 22.90 -13.86 -5.17
C LEU A 103 23.47 -12.43 -5.10
N LYS A 104 24.75 -12.24 -5.45
CA LYS A 104 25.40 -10.93 -5.43
C LYS A 104 24.87 -10.01 -6.53
N GLU A 105 24.74 -10.54 -7.74
CA GLU A 105 24.18 -9.80 -8.89
C GLU A 105 22.72 -9.42 -8.64
N LEU A 106 21.92 -10.38 -8.19
CA LEU A 106 20.51 -10.19 -7.82
C LEU A 106 20.35 -9.10 -6.76
N SER A 107 21.24 -9.09 -5.77
CA SER A 107 21.26 -8.05 -4.73
C SER A 107 21.55 -6.66 -5.28
N ALA A 108 22.42 -6.54 -6.28
CA ALA A 108 22.73 -5.26 -6.92
C ALA A 108 21.55 -4.75 -7.78
N GLN A 109 20.92 -5.65 -8.55
CA GLN A 109 19.72 -5.32 -9.32
C GLN A 109 18.58 -4.85 -8.40
N ARG A 110 18.31 -5.58 -7.31
CA ARG A 110 17.32 -5.22 -6.30
C ARG A 110 17.53 -3.81 -5.77
N ARG A 111 18.77 -3.45 -5.39
CA ARG A 111 19.08 -2.11 -4.88
C ARG A 111 18.76 -1.01 -5.91
N ARG A 112 19.09 -1.23 -7.19
CA ARG A 112 18.82 -0.25 -8.25
C ARG A 112 17.33 -0.01 -8.45
N VAL A 113 16.54 -1.07 -8.52
CA VAL A 113 15.08 -1.00 -8.73
C VAL A 113 14.40 -0.32 -7.54
N VAL A 114 14.73 -0.73 -6.31
CA VAL A 114 14.19 -0.10 -5.08
C VAL A 114 14.52 1.40 -5.03
N ALA A 115 15.77 1.78 -5.33
CA ALA A 115 16.16 3.18 -5.33
C ALA A 115 15.43 4.00 -6.41
N ALA A 116 15.14 3.42 -7.58
CA ALA A 116 14.38 4.08 -8.63
C ALA A 116 12.92 4.35 -8.22
N LEU A 117 12.22 3.33 -7.71
CA LEU A 117 10.84 3.45 -7.23
C LEU A 117 10.74 4.41 -6.04
N SER A 118 11.70 4.37 -5.11
CA SER A 118 11.76 5.32 -3.99
C SER A 118 11.88 6.78 -4.47
N ARG A 119 12.70 7.05 -5.51
CA ARG A 119 12.78 8.38 -6.13
C ARG A 119 11.48 8.79 -6.80
N GLN A 120 10.78 7.87 -7.47
CA GLN A 120 9.48 8.15 -8.06
C GLN A 120 8.42 8.46 -7.01
N ALA A 121 8.37 7.70 -5.91
CA ALA A 121 7.49 8.01 -4.78
C ALA A 121 7.78 9.41 -4.21
N ALA A 122 9.05 9.78 -4.08
CA ALA A 122 9.46 11.13 -3.66
C ALA A 122 9.04 12.22 -4.66
N GLN A 123 9.12 11.94 -5.96
CA GLN A 123 8.67 12.85 -7.01
C GLN A 123 7.15 13.06 -6.94
N LEU A 124 6.35 11.98 -6.88
CA LEU A 124 4.89 12.04 -6.76
C LEU A 124 4.47 12.81 -5.50
N ALA A 125 5.17 12.56 -4.37
CA ALA A 125 4.96 13.31 -3.14
C ALA A 125 5.26 14.82 -3.34
N GLY A 126 6.33 15.15 -4.05
CA GLY A 126 6.69 16.52 -4.41
C GLY A 126 5.69 17.21 -5.33
N GLU A 127 5.15 16.51 -6.32
CA GLU A 127 4.06 16.97 -7.21
C GLU A 127 2.78 17.28 -6.42
N ALA A 128 2.51 16.49 -5.37
CA ALA A 128 1.44 16.74 -4.40
C ALA A 128 1.79 17.80 -3.33
N GLY A 129 2.93 18.50 -3.44
CA GLY A 129 3.33 19.59 -2.54
C GLY A 129 4.03 19.15 -1.25
N HIS A 130 4.37 17.86 -1.10
CA HIS A 130 4.96 17.29 0.11
C HIS A 130 6.33 16.68 -0.16
N ARG A 131 7.40 17.43 0.13
CA ARG A 131 8.77 16.89 0.01
C ARG A 131 9.04 15.84 1.09
N LEU A 132 9.58 14.69 0.67
CA LEU A 132 10.05 13.68 1.60
C LEU A 132 11.41 14.09 2.19
N SER A 133 11.55 13.88 3.51
CA SER A 133 12.86 13.93 4.15
C SER A 133 13.69 12.70 3.75
N GLN A 134 15.01 12.78 3.93
CA GLN A 134 15.90 11.63 3.73
C GLN A 134 15.50 10.42 4.61
N ALA A 135 14.97 10.67 5.82
CA ALA A 135 14.48 9.60 6.69
C ALA A 135 13.21 8.95 6.11
N ALA A 136 12.23 9.75 5.67
CA ALA A 136 11.01 9.24 5.05
C ALA A 136 11.31 8.47 3.75
N GLN A 137 12.27 8.94 2.95
CA GLN A 137 12.70 8.23 1.74
C GLN A 137 13.33 6.87 2.05
N ARG A 138 14.13 6.76 3.13
CA ARG A 138 14.65 5.47 3.59
C ARG A 138 13.56 4.52 4.07
N GLU A 139 12.51 5.03 4.71
CA GLU A 139 11.34 4.23 5.09
C GLU A 139 10.55 3.72 3.87
N VAL A 140 10.43 4.52 2.81
CA VAL A 140 9.87 4.07 1.53
C VAL A 140 10.72 2.94 0.95
N GLU A 141 12.04 3.09 0.93
CA GLU A 141 12.93 2.01 0.48
C GLU A 141 12.80 0.75 1.33
N SER A 142 12.67 0.90 2.65
CA SER A 142 12.42 -0.22 3.56
C SER A 142 11.15 -0.97 3.18
N THR A 143 10.07 -0.22 2.92
CA THR A 143 8.79 -0.78 2.50
C THR A 143 8.92 -1.56 1.20
N LEU A 144 9.57 -0.97 0.19
CA LEU A 144 9.81 -1.62 -1.11
C LEU A 144 10.69 -2.88 -0.98
N ARG A 145 11.66 -2.90 -0.07
CA ARG A 145 12.45 -4.11 0.22
C ARG A 145 11.59 -5.19 0.87
N ALA A 146 10.69 -4.83 1.78
CA ALA A 146 9.75 -5.76 2.41
C ALA A 146 8.83 -6.41 1.35
N VAL A 147 8.27 -5.62 0.44
CA VAL A 147 7.43 -6.09 -0.68
C VAL A 147 8.12 -7.15 -1.54
N LEU A 148 9.41 -6.97 -1.83
CA LEU A 148 10.17 -7.97 -2.59
C LEU A 148 10.43 -9.24 -1.78
N ALA A 149 10.63 -9.13 -0.47
CA ALA A 149 11.02 -10.24 0.39
C ALA A 149 9.84 -11.09 0.88
N ASP A 150 8.65 -10.50 1.01
CA ASP A 150 7.51 -11.09 1.71
C ASP A 150 6.22 -10.95 0.88
N PRO A 151 5.52 -12.06 0.56
CA PRO A 151 4.23 -11.98 -0.14
C PRO A 151 3.17 -11.18 0.61
N ASP A 152 3.13 -11.25 1.95
CA ASP A 152 2.11 -10.53 2.74
C ASP A 152 2.34 -9.01 2.68
N ALA A 153 3.61 -8.59 2.68
CA ALA A 153 4.00 -7.20 2.45
C ALA A 153 3.64 -6.75 1.03
N ALA A 154 3.81 -7.64 0.04
CA ALA A 154 3.46 -7.38 -1.35
C ALA A 154 1.96 -7.14 -1.50
N ASP A 155 1.13 -7.99 -0.91
CA ASP A 155 -0.33 -7.86 -0.91
C ASP A 155 -0.77 -6.61 -0.14
N ALA A 156 -0.12 -6.31 0.99
CA ALA A 156 -0.42 -5.11 1.76
C ALA A 156 -0.15 -3.81 0.99
N TRP A 157 0.98 -3.75 0.28
CA TRP A 157 1.31 -2.59 -0.54
C TRP A 157 0.46 -2.51 -1.81
N ALA A 158 0.12 -3.65 -2.43
CA ALA A 158 -0.77 -3.71 -3.60
C ALA A 158 -2.17 -3.16 -3.30
N ARG A 159 -2.66 -3.32 -2.05
CA ARG A 159 -3.91 -2.68 -1.60
C ARG A 159 -3.81 -1.15 -1.53
N GLY A 160 -2.61 -0.58 -1.47
CA GLY A 160 -2.39 0.87 -1.47
C GLY A 160 -2.88 1.60 -0.20
N ARG A 161 -3.11 0.88 0.90
CA ARG A 161 -3.68 1.43 2.15
C ARG A 161 -2.77 1.22 3.35
N LEU A 162 -1.46 1.38 3.17
CA LEU A 162 -0.50 1.28 4.25
C LEU A 162 -0.66 2.46 5.22
N GLU A 163 -0.76 2.15 6.52
CA GLU A 163 -0.78 3.16 7.58
C GLU A 163 0.64 3.52 8.06
N VAL A 164 1.55 2.54 8.05
CA VAL A 164 2.94 2.68 8.46
C VAL A 164 3.86 2.04 7.43
N SER A 165 5.14 2.44 7.44
CA SER A 165 6.16 1.83 6.61
C SER A 165 6.37 0.37 7.01
N LEU A 166 6.66 -0.48 6.01
CA LEU A 166 6.96 -1.89 6.25
C LEU A 166 8.46 -2.06 6.47
N THR A 167 8.82 -2.93 7.41
CA THR A 167 10.21 -3.30 7.66
C THR A 167 10.45 -4.69 7.08
N PRO A 168 11.47 -4.89 6.22
CA PRO A 168 11.80 -6.22 5.76
C PRO A 168 12.22 -7.08 6.96
N PRO A 169 11.95 -8.39 6.95
CA PRO A 169 12.37 -9.26 8.04
C PRO A 169 13.88 -9.13 8.28
N SER A 170 14.26 -8.85 9.54
CA SER A 170 15.66 -8.61 9.94
C SER A 170 16.54 -9.86 9.81
N ALA A 171 15.93 -11.03 9.65
CA ALA A 171 16.59 -12.30 9.41
C ALA A 171 16.02 -12.95 8.13
N PHE A 172 16.90 -13.29 7.19
CA PHE A 172 16.65 -14.53 6.45
C PHE A 172 16.69 -15.64 7.49
N PRO A 173 15.68 -16.53 7.61
CA PRO A 173 15.84 -17.73 8.38
C PRO A 173 16.89 -18.59 7.67
N SER A 174 18.16 -18.34 7.98
CA SER A 174 19.21 -19.31 7.82
C SER A 174 18.85 -20.45 8.77
N GLY A 175 18.20 -21.48 8.24
CA GLY A 175 17.88 -22.67 9.01
C GLY A 175 19.15 -23.28 9.58
N SER A 176 19.43 -22.99 10.85
CA SER A 176 20.20 -23.82 11.76
C SER A 176 20.16 -23.16 13.16
N ALA A 177 19.03 -23.29 13.85
CA ALA A 177 19.07 -23.33 15.30
C ALA A 177 19.27 -24.81 15.69
N ALA A 178 20.53 -25.23 15.78
CA ALA A 178 20.85 -26.49 16.43
C ALA A 178 20.40 -26.39 17.91
N PRO A 179 19.75 -27.43 18.48
CA PRO A 179 19.43 -27.42 19.90
C PRO A 179 20.75 -27.47 20.69
N GLN A 180 20.95 -26.45 21.50
CA GLN A 180 22.08 -26.36 22.43
C GLN A 180 21.90 -27.46 23.48
N PRO A 181 22.89 -28.34 23.72
CA PRO A 181 22.76 -29.34 24.77
C PRO A 181 22.86 -28.65 26.14
N SER A 182 21.85 -28.84 26.99
CA SER A 182 21.94 -28.54 28.42
C SER A 182 23.13 -29.28 29.01
N ARG A 183 24.07 -28.55 29.62
CA ARG A 183 25.05 -29.14 30.54
C ARG A 183 24.37 -29.41 31.87
N ALA A 184 24.70 -30.58 32.40
CA ALA A 184 24.30 -31.16 33.69
C ALA A 184 24.56 -30.25 34.89
#